data_AF-A0A1A9RSN9-F1
#
_entry.id   AF-A0A1A9RSN9-F1
#
_cell.length_a   1.000
_cell.length_b   1.000
_cell.length_c   1.000
_cell.angle_alpha   90.00
_cell.angle_beta   90.00
_cell.angle_gamma   90.00
#
_symmetry.space_group_name_H-M   'P 1'
#
loop_
_entity.id
_entity.type
_entity.pdbx_description
1 polymer ?
#
loop_
_entity_poly.entity_id
_entity_poly.type
_entity_poly.pdbx_seq_one_letter_code
_entity_poly.pdbx_strand_id
1 'polypeptide(L)' 'MIYAIAAALVTAALLYTLLFEDWEEFAECVKFYFTPDIISLFRGKFWEDNWAETKLALWLGISGLVGMLVYANFS' A
#
# COMPACT_ATOMS: atom_id res chain seq x y z
N MET A 1 2.44 -7.59 21.05
CA MET A 1 1.86 -6.30 20.58
C MET A 1 2.89 -5.34 19.98
N ILE A 2 3.88 -4.82 20.73
CA ILE A 2 4.87 -3.85 20.19
C ILE A 2 5.63 -4.39 18.97
N TYR A 3 6.02 -5.67 18.99
CA TYR A 3 6.76 -6.29 17.89
C TYR A 3 5.96 -6.37 16.58
N ALA A 4 4.64 -6.55 16.66
CA ALA A 4 3.76 -6.58 15.48
C ALA A 4 3.65 -5.19 14.83
N ILE A 5 3.54 -4.15 15.65
CA ILE A 5 3.50 -2.75 15.19
C ILE A 5 4.85 -2.38 14.57
N ALA A 6 5.96 -2.73 15.23
CA ALA A 6 7.30 -2.48 14.71
C ALA A 6 7.53 -3.21 13.37
N ALA A 7 7.14 -4.47 13.26
CA ALA A 7 7.25 -5.23 12.02
C ALA A 7 6.42 -4.61 10.89
N ALA A 8 5.15 -4.26 11.16
CA ALA A 8 4.29 -3.61 10.17
C ALA A 8 4.87 -2.28 9.66
N LEU A 9 5.40 -1.44 10.57
CA LEU A 9 6.00 -0.15 10.21
C LEU A 9 7.30 -0.32 9.40
N VAL A 10 8.17 -1.27 9.78
CA VAL A 10 9.41 -1.55 9.04
C VAL A 10 9.08 -2.09 7.65
N THR A 11 8.13 -3.02 7.54
CA THR A 11 7.70 -3.55 6.25
C THR A 11 7.08 -2.46 5.37
N ALA A 12 6.26 -1.58 5.94
CA ALA A 12 5.70 -0.43 5.24
C ALA A 12 6.79 0.53 4.74
N ALA A 13 7.79 0.86 5.56
CA ALA A 13 8.89 1.73 5.16
C ALA A 13 9.72 1.13 4.01
N LEU A 14 10.03 -0.17 4.08
CA LEU A 14 10.80 -0.87 3.03
C LEU A 14 10.01 -0.97 1.73
N LEU A 15 8.72 -1.32 1.79
CA LEU A 15 7.87 -1.38 0.61
C LEU A 15 7.65 0.01 0.01
N TYR A 16 7.61 1.06 0.83
CA TYR A 16 7.52 2.43 0.34
C TYR A 16 8.74 2.76 -0.53
N THR A 17 9.95 2.51 -0.01
CA THR A 17 11.19 2.76 -0.76
C THR A 17 11.38 1.88 -2.00
N LEU A 18 10.67 0.74 -2.08
CA LEU A 18 10.78 -0.20 -3.19
C LEU A 18 9.73 0.02 -4.28
N LEU A 19 8.54 0.49 -3.90
CA LEU A 19 7.41 0.67 -4.81
C LEU A 19 7.25 2.12 -5.29
N PHE A 20 7.66 3.09 -4.48
CA PHE A 20 7.49 4.52 -4.76
C PHE A 20 8.85 5.20 -4.83
N GLU A 21 9.09 5.88 -5.94
CA GLU A 21 10.34 6.64 -6.15
C GLU A 21 10.23 8.03 -5.49
N ASP A 22 9.03 8.63 -5.53
CA ASP A 22 8.76 9.97 -5.02
C ASP A 22 7.55 10.03 -4.08
N TRP A 23 7.60 11.00 -3.15
CA TRP A 23 6.49 11.29 -2.23
C TRP A 23 5.22 11.75 -2.97
N GLU A 24 5.38 12.37 -4.13
CA GLU A 24 4.27 12.85 -4.97
C GLU A 24 3.46 11.66 -5.53
N GLU A 25 4.15 10.63 -6.03
CA GLU A 25 3.55 9.38 -6.53
C GLU A 25 2.77 8.68 -5.41
N PHE A 26 3.32 8.63 -4.20
CA PHE A 26 2.63 8.08 -3.04
C PHE A 26 1.39 8.88 -2.64
N ALA A 27 1.50 10.21 -2.60
CA ALA A 27 0.39 11.10 -2.24
C ALA A 27 -0.77 11.00 -3.24
N GLU A 28 -0.47 10.88 -4.54
CA GLU A 28 -1.48 10.60 -5.56
C GLU A 28 -2.16 9.25 -5.32
N CYS A 29 -1.39 8.19 -5.09
CA CYS A 29 -1.96 6.86 -4.84
C CYS A 29 -2.85 6.84 -3.58
N VAL A 30 -2.43 7.50 -2.49
CA VAL A 30 -3.23 7.60 -1.26
C VAL A 30 -4.50 8.40 -1.50
N LYS A 31 -4.41 9.47 -2.30
CA LYS A 31 -5.56 10.29 -2.67
C LYS A 31 -6.56 9.50 -3.51
N PHE A 32 -6.10 8.64 -4.41
CA PHE A 32 -6.93 7.70 -5.16
C PHE A 32 -7.60 6.66 -4.25
N TYR A 33 -6.89 6.14 -3.25
CA TYR A 33 -7.47 5.20 -2.28
C TYR A 33 -8.60 5.82 -1.44
N PHE A 34 -8.42 7.07 -1.00
CA PHE A 34 -9.44 7.81 -0.23
C PHE A 34 -10.55 8.41 -1.10
N THR A 35 -10.26 8.68 -2.36
CA THR A 35 -11.21 9.22 -3.34
C THR A 35 -11.32 8.21 -4.48
N PRO A 36 -12.04 7.09 -4.29
CA PRO A 36 -12.19 6.11 -5.35
C PRO A 36 -13.04 6.75 -6.45
N ASP A 37 -12.39 7.25 -7.49
CA ASP A 37 -13.03 7.71 -8.71
C ASP A 37 -13.48 6.47 -9.49
N ILE A 38 -14.54 5.81 -9.01
CA ILE A 38 -15.13 4.57 -9.53
C ILE A 38 -15.51 4.72 -11.02
N ILE A 39 -15.68 5.96 -11.49
CA ILE A 39 -16.00 6.33 -12.87
C ILE A 39 -14.77 6.25 -13.79
N SER A 40 -13.53 6.35 -13.26
CA SER A 40 -12.27 6.25 -14.01
C SER A 40 -11.96 4.80 -14.45
N LEU A 41 -12.29 3.82 -13.61
CA LEU A 41 -12.10 2.38 -13.83
C LEU A 41 -12.76 1.84 -15.11
N PHE A 42 -13.79 2.50 -15.63
CA PHE A 42 -14.48 2.11 -16.87
C PHE A 42 -13.95 2.79 -18.14
N ARG A 43 -13.01 3.75 -18.04
CA ARG A 43 -12.65 4.66 -19.15
C ARG A 43 -11.40 4.29 -19.94
N GLY A 44 -10.76 3.16 -19.67
CA GLY A 44 -9.74 2.58 -20.55
C GLY A 44 -8.32 3.15 -20.44
N LYS A 45 -7.99 3.97 -19.43
CA LYS A 45 -6.60 4.31 -19.04
C LYS A 45 -5.97 3.25 -18.14
N PHE A 46 -6.13 1.99 -18.55
CA PHE A 46 -6.02 0.81 -17.68
C PHE A 46 -4.60 0.42 -17.26
N TRP A 47 -3.54 1.03 -17.81
CA TRP A 47 -2.17 0.52 -17.65
C TRP A 47 -1.33 1.35 -16.67
N GLU A 48 -1.42 2.67 -16.71
CA GLU A 48 -0.68 3.54 -15.77
C GLU A 48 -1.42 3.70 -14.44
N ASP A 49 -2.74 3.94 -14.46
CA ASP A 49 -3.55 4.07 -13.23
C ASP A 49 -3.63 2.76 -12.43
N ASN A 50 -3.73 1.60 -13.10
CA ASN A 50 -3.77 0.31 -12.41
C ASN A 50 -2.44 -0.03 -11.72
N TRP A 51 -1.31 0.41 -12.27
CA TRP A 51 0.00 0.09 -11.68
C TRP A 51 0.18 0.85 -10.36
N ALA A 52 -0.19 2.12 -10.34
CA ALA A 52 -0.24 2.95 -9.14
C ALA A 52 -1.18 2.37 -8.06
N GLU A 53 -2.41 1.99 -8.46
CA GLU A 53 -3.39 1.38 -7.56
C GLU A 53 -2.91 0.02 -7.02
N THR A 54 -2.33 -0.83 -7.88
CA THR A 54 -1.81 -2.14 -7.51
C THR A 54 -0.61 -2.04 -6.55
N LYS A 55 0.30 -1.08 -6.77
CA LYS A 55 1.42 -0.79 -5.85
C LYS A 55 0.91 -0.47 -4.45
N LEU A 56 -0.11 0.37 -4.36
CA LEU A 56 -0.65 0.80 -3.07
C LEU A 56 -1.43 -0.31 -2.36
N ALA A 57 -2.20 -1.11 -3.11
CA ALA A 57 -2.85 -2.30 -2.59
C ALA A 57 -1.84 -3.35 -2.08
N LEU A 58 -0.74 -3.57 -2.80
CA LEU A 58 0.37 -4.42 -2.36
C LEU A 58 1.04 -3.87 -1.10
N TRP A 59 1.29 -2.57 -1.05
CA TRP A 59 1.92 -1.92 0.10
C TRP A 59 1.08 -2.07 1.38
N LEU A 60 -0.22 -1.76 1.31
CA LEU A 60 -1.16 -1.92 2.43
C LEU A 60 -1.40 -3.39 2.78
N GLY A 61 -1.56 -4.24 1.75
CA GLY A 61 -1.85 -5.65 1.93
C GLY A 61 -0.71 -6.41 2.60
N ILE A 62 0.52 -6.22 2.12
CA ILE A 62 1.71 -6.90 2.68
C ILE A 62 2.04 -6.36 4.07
N SER A 63 2.01 -5.04 4.28
CA SER A 63 2.29 -4.47 5.61
C SER A 63 1.28 -4.94 6.67
N GLY A 64 -0.01 -4.98 6.33
CA GLY A 64 -1.07 -5.50 7.19
C GLY A 64 -0.94 -7.00 7.46
N LEU A 65 -0.66 -7.81 6.43
CA LEU A 65 -0.45 -9.26 6.57
C LEU A 65 0.74 -9.59 7.46
N VAL A 66 1.87 -8.89 7.30
CA VAL A 66 3.05 -9.10 8.14
C VAL A 66 2.75 -8.71 9.59
N GLY A 67 2.08 -7.58 9.82
CA GLY A 67 1.64 -7.19 11.15
C GLY A 67 0.73 -8.24 11.81
N MET A 68 -0.24 -8.77 11.05
CA MET A 68 -1.16 -9.82 11.51
C MET A 68 -0.43 -11.15 11.79
N LEU A 69 0.49 -11.58 10.91
CA LEU A 69 1.27 -12.80 11.09
C LEU A 69 2.19 -12.73 12.31
N VAL A 70 2.86 -11.60 12.50
CA VAL A 70 3.70 -11.37 13.69
C VAL A 70 2.84 -11.31 14.93
N TYR A 71 1.66 -10.69 14.87
CA TYR A 71 0.72 -10.73 15.99
C TYR A 71 0.27 -12.17 16.29
N ALA A 72 -0.11 -12.97 15.29
CA ALA A 72 -0.58 -14.34 15.50
C ALA A 72 0.51 -15.29 16.03
N ASN A 73 1.78 -15.08 15.68
CA ASN A 73 2.89 -15.93 16.11
C ASN A 73 3.60 -15.45 17.39
N PHE A 74 3.51 -14.16 17.72
CA PHE A 74 4.20 -13.54 18.86
C PHE A 74 3.22 -12.85 19.84
N SER A 75 1.93 -13.23 19.83
CA SER A 75 0.92 -12.85 20.84
C SER A 75 0.80 -13.89 21.94
#